data_AF-A0A139I0G9-F1
#
_entry.id   AF-A0A139I0G9-F1
#
_cell.length_a   1.000
_cell.length_b   1.000
_cell.length_c   1.000
_cell.angle_alpha   90.00
_cell.angle_beta   90.00
_cell.angle_gamma   90.00
#
_symmetry.space_group_name_H-M   'P 1'
#
loop_
_entity.id
_entity.type
_entity.pdbx_description
1 polymer ?
#
loop_
_entity_poly.entity_id
_entity_poly.type
_entity_poly.pdbx_seq_one_letter_code
_entity_poly.pdbx_strand_id
1 'polypeptide(L)'
;MTFHARMTGRQRGAYTPLACDEDGASYASSTRHWCVHVIAVLLITHAVSAPLVYFCTRRVVLRQKSMDISGTDRVYPGLDRSLSMIPFSDFHGAKRSRWTAPAGKEVDTAWKELGINDMGFVLPEVVGREVFNLDRRQHVLLPKGYFVDKRQEGFPVLVQATHDLHCLNELRKALYFNYDYYRQFHNDSLVSPAFRIDHTSHCLDNLRERLMCTADVGVVPSVWIRHDDNTIQFGREHKCHNYESVLQWLDSFGIGSDRTLYRVGGEEHIDAPPDAILHDPKDYGQR
;
A
#
# COMPACT_ATOMS: atom_id res chain seq x y z
N MET A 1 62.83 -94.43 -19.98
CA MET A 1 64.13 -94.43 -19.28
C MET A 1 64.14 -93.26 -18.31
N THR A 2 64.16 -93.58 -17.02
CA THR A 2 64.54 -92.68 -15.91
C THR A 2 65.87 -92.01 -16.20
N PHE A 3 66.09 -90.76 -15.76
CA PHE A 3 67.27 -90.38 -14.98
C PHE A 3 67.10 -88.98 -14.38
N HIS A 4 67.35 -88.90 -13.07
CA HIS A 4 67.55 -87.68 -12.30
C HIS A 4 68.86 -86.97 -12.69
N ALA A 5 68.88 -85.64 -12.60
CA ALA A 5 70.10 -84.91 -12.25
C ALA A 5 69.76 -83.67 -11.39
N ARG A 6 70.55 -83.52 -10.32
CA ARG A 6 70.49 -82.52 -9.25
C ARG A 6 70.73 -81.10 -9.76
N MET A 7 70.02 -80.14 -9.18
CA MET A 7 70.26 -78.70 -9.32
C MET A 7 71.33 -78.20 -8.35
N THR A 8 72.22 -77.35 -8.84
CA THR A 8 72.90 -76.29 -8.07
C THR A 8 72.85 -74.99 -8.89
N GLY A 9 72.63 -73.87 -8.20
CA GLY A 9 71.91 -72.71 -8.74
C GLY A 9 72.72 -71.55 -9.29
N ARG A 10 72.00 -70.49 -9.71
CA ARG A 10 72.45 -69.08 -9.71
C ARG A 10 71.23 -68.14 -9.87
N GLN A 11 71.46 -66.89 -9.50
CA GLN A 11 70.56 -65.88 -8.95
C GLN A 11 69.41 -65.36 -9.84
N ARG A 12 68.31 -64.96 -9.17
CA ARG A 12 67.19 -64.19 -9.74
C ARG A 12 67.58 -62.72 -9.89
N GLY A 13 67.53 -62.20 -11.11
CA GLY A 13 67.44 -60.76 -11.38
C GLY A 13 66.00 -60.27 -11.22
N ALA A 14 65.85 -59.13 -10.56
CA ALA A 14 64.58 -58.47 -10.27
C ALA A 14 64.01 -57.76 -11.51
N TYR A 15 62.69 -57.76 -11.66
CA TYR A 15 61.95 -56.77 -12.43
C TYR A 15 61.05 -56.00 -11.45
N THR A 16 61.30 -54.71 -11.31
CA THR A 16 60.46 -53.75 -10.57
C THR A 16 59.35 -53.25 -11.50
N PRO A 17 58.06 -53.16 -11.07
CA PRO A 17 57.02 -52.49 -11.84
C PRO A 17 57.22 -50.97 -11.80
N LEU A 18 56.92 -50.31 -12.92
CA LEU A 18 56.94 -48.86 -13.10
C LEU A 18 56.00 -48.14 -12.11
N ALA A 19 56.47 -46.99 -11.62
CA ALA A 19 55.73 -46.07 -10.78
C ALA A 19 54.53 -45.46 -11.53
N CYS A 20 53.33 -45.57 -10.95
CA CYS A 20 52.10 -44.90 -11.40
C CYS A 20 51.49 -43.97 -10.31
N ASP A 21 52.26 -43.55 -9.31
CA ASP A 21 51.69 -42.83 -8.14
C ASP A 21 51.85 -41.30 -8.17
N GLU A 22 52.77 -40.73 -8.96
CA GLU A 22 53.04 -39.28 -8.90
C GLU A 22 52.06 -38.42 -9.72
N ASP A 23 51.56 -38.94 -10.86
CA ASP A 23 50.67 -38.17 -11.75
C ASP A 23 49.24 -38.02 -11.18
N GLY A 24 48.76 -39.00 -10.42
CA GLY A 24 47.42 -38.98 -9.81
C GLY A 24 47.28 -37.95 -8.68
N ALA A 25 48.34 -37.73 -7.89
CA ALA A 25 48.35 -36.79 -6.78
C ALA A 25 48.40 -35.32 -7.25
N SER A 26 49.16 -35.03 -8.32
CA SER A 26 49.24 -33.71 -8.94
C SER A 26 47.89 -33.30 -9.58
N TYR A 27 47.26 -34.23 -10.30
CA TYR A 27 45.96 -34.00 -10.93
C TYR A 27 44.83 -33.80 -9.90
N ALA A 28 44.81 -34.60 -8.82
CA ALA A 28 43.86 -34.44 -7.71
C ALA A 28 44.03 -33.10 -6.96
N SER A 29 45.26 -32.63 -6.78
CA SER A 29 45.58 -31.33 -6.18
C SER A 29 45.07 -30.16 -7.04
N SER A 30 45.35 -30.17 -8.34
CA SER A 30 44.90 -29.13 -9.28
C SER A 30 43.37 -29.04 -9.35
N THR A 31 42.69 -30.18 -9.39
CA THR A 31 41.23 -30.28 -9.39
C THR A 31 40.62 -29.70 -8.11
N ARG A 32 41.25 -29.94 -6.95
CA ARG A 32 40.81 -29.42 -5.66
C ARG A 32 40.91 -27.89 -5.57
N HIS A 33 42.00 -27.30 -6.07
CA HIS A 33 42.15 -25.84 -6.12
C HIS A 33 41.14 -25.22 -7.08
N TRP A 34 40.91 -25.84 -8.24
CA TRP A 34 39.91 -25.39 -9.21
C TRP A 34 38.49 -25.43 -8.61
N CYS A 35 38.12 -26.52 -7.93
CA CYS A 35 36.84 -26.62 -7.22
C CYS A 35 36.68 -25.53 -6.15
N VAL A 36 37.74 -25.23 -5.37
CA VAL A 36 37.71 -24.15 -4.37
C VAL A 36 37.50 -22.79 -5.03
N HIS A 37 38.17 -22.51 -6.14
CA HIS A 37 37.99 -21.26 -6.88
C HIS A 37 36.58 -21.13 -7.47
N VAL A 38 36.04 -22.19 -8.05
CA VAL A 38 34.67 -22.20 -8.58
C VAL A 38 33.64 -21.96 -7.46
N ILE A 39 33.78 -22.66 -6.33
CA ILE A 39 32.89 -22.46 -5.17
C ILE A 39 33.02 -21.03 -4.64
N ALA A 40 34.24 -20.49 -4.52
CA ALA A 40 34.45 -19.12 -4.06
C ALA A 40 33.80 -18.10 -5.02
N VAL A 41 33.96 -18.27 -6.33
CA VAL A 41 33.31 -17.41 -7.33
C VAL A 41 31.78 -17.49 -7.24
N LEU A 42 31.21 -18.69 -7.08
CA LEU A 42 29.76 -18.85 -6.91
C LEU A 42 29.25 -18.18 -5.63
N LEU A 43 29.96 -18.35 -4.52
CA LEU A 43 29.61 -17.72 -3.24
C LEU A 43 29.70 -16.20 -3.31
N ILE A 44 30.77 -15.65 -3.91
CA ILE A 44 30.94 -14.21 -4.11
C ILE A 44 29.85 -13.69 -5.05
N THR A 45 29.58 -14.41 -6.15
CA THR A 45 28.53 -14.03 -7.11
C THR A 45 27.17 -13.98 -6.43
N HIS A 46 26.80 -14.98 -5.62
CA HIS A 46 25.56 -14.94 -4.85
C HIS A 46 25.54 -13.85 -3.79
N ALA A 47 26.65 -13.64 -3.07
CA ALA A 47 26.76 -12.61 -2.04
C ALA A 47 26.61 -11.19 -2.60
N VAL A 48 26.93 -10.97 -3.88
CA VAL A 48 26.73 -9.68 -4.55
C VAL A 48 25.37 -9.61 -5.27
N SER A 49 25.03 -10.63 -6.05
CA SER A 49 23.83 -10.62 -6.89
C SER A 49 22.54 -10.73 -6.08
N ALA A 50 22.49 -11.53 -5.01
CA ALA A 50 21.25 -11.70 -4.25
C ALA A 50 20.82 -10.42 -3.51
N PRO A 51 21.71 -9.69 -2.78
CA PRO A 51 21.34 -8.41 -2.21
C PRO A 51 20.98 -7.39 -3.28
N LEU A 52 21.73 -7.32 -4.38
CA LEU A 52 21.44 -6.39 -5.47
C LEU A 52 20.04 -6.64 -6.07
N VAL A 53 19.72 -7.90 -6.39
CA VAL A 53 18.40 -8.29 -6.90
C VAL A 53 17.32 -7.99 -5.87
N TYR A 54 17.55 -8.28 -4.59
CA TYR A 54 16.62 -7.96 -3.51
C TYR A 54 16.36 -6.45 -3.43
N PHE A 55 17.40 -5.62 -3.39
CA PHE A 55 17.27 -4.17 -3.32
C PHE A 55 16.61 -3.57 -4.56
N CYS A 56 16.98 -4.02 -5.76
CA CYS A 56 16.37 -3.59 -7.02
C CYS A 56 14.89 -3.99 -7.08
N THR A 57 14.57 -5.24 -6.79
CA THR A 57 13.18 -5.76 -6.81
C THR A 57 12.34 -5.04 -5.77
N ARG A 58 12.84 -4.91 -4.53
CA ARG A 58 12.15 -4.15 -3.47
C ARG A 58 11.88 -2.72 -3.91
N ARG A 59 12.86 -2.02 -4.50
CA ARG A 59 12.65 -0.66 -5.01
C ARG A 59 11.60 -0.59 -6.12
N VAL A 60 11.62 -1.51 -7.08
CA VAL A 60 10.63 -1.56 -8.17
C VAL A 60 9.24 -1.83 -7.62
N VAL A 61 9.09 -2.82 -6.75
CA VAL A 61 7.82 -3.19 -6.13
C VAL A 61 7.26 -2.03 -5.31
N LEU A 62 8.07 -1.42 -4.42
CA LEU A 62 7.64 -0.26 -3.65
C LEU A 62 7.22 0.89 -4.57
N ARG A 63 7.96 1.15 -5.64
CA ARG A 63 7.63 2.22 -6.60
C ARG A 63 6.33 1.96 -7.35
N GLN A 64 6.03 0.71 -7.69
CA GLN A 64 4.85 0.33 -8.48
C GLN A 64 3.60 0.04 -7.64
N LYS A 65 3.78 -0.42 -6.40
CA LYS A 65 2.69 -0.91 -5.54
C LYS A 65 2.37 0.02 -4.38
N SER A 66 3.29 0.88 -3.95
CA SER A 66 3.01 1.88 -2.92
C SER A 66 2.51 3.18 -3.55
N MET A 67 1.44 3.73 -2.95
CA MET A 67 0.95 5.08 -3.21
C MET A 67 1.78 6.14 -2.46
N ASP A 68 2.72 5.74 -1.60
CA ASP A 68 3.59 6.68 -0.90
C ASP A 68 4.59 7.30 -1.87
N ILE A 69 4.82 8.61 -1.75
CA ILE A 69 5.87 9.29 -2.51
C ILE A 69 7.27 8.83 -2.06
N SER A 70 8.28 9.12 -2.88
CA SER A 70 9.67 8.73 -2.55
C SER A 70 10.18 9.53 -1.36
N GLY A 71 10.72 8.85 -0.33
CA GLY A 71 11.30 9.50 0.85
C GLY A 71 10.35 9.63 2.05
N THR A 72 9.12 9.11 1.96
CA THR A 72 8.16 9.04 3.07
C THR A 72 8.73 8.36 4.32
N ASP A 73 9.64 7.40 4.17
CA ASP A 73 10.33 6.70 5.27
C ASP A 73 11.20 7.64 6.13
N ARG A 74 11.68 8.75 5.55
CA ARG A 74 12.42 9.80 6.27
C ARG A 74 11.49 10.76 7.03
N VAL A 75 10.23 10.84 6.60
CA VAL A 75 9.20 11.68 7.20
C VAL A 75 8.58 10.98 8.40
N TYR A 76 8.27 9.69 8.26
CA TYR A 76 7.63 8.87 9.29
C TYR A 76 8.49 7.64 9.63
N PRO A 77 9.62 7.84 10.32
CA PRO A 77 10.52 6.73 10.65
C PRO A 77 9.79 5.70 11.53
N GLY A 78 9.78 4.45 11.08
CA GLY A 78 9.14 3.34 11.79
C GLY A 78 7.62 3.21 11.59
N LEU A 79 7.00 4.05 10.77
CA LEU A 79 5.59 3.89 10.41
C LEU A 79 5.40 2.63 9.55
N ASP A 80 4.51 1.73 9.98
CA ASP A 80 4.14 0.57 9.20
C ASP A 80 3.28 0.98 8.00
N ARG A 81 3.78 0.65 6.80
CA ARG A 81 3.13 0.91 5.50
C ARG A 81 2.85 -0.40 4.75
N SER A 82 2.81 -1.53 5.45
CA SER A 82 2.46 -2.81 4.86
C SER A 82 0.99 -2.84 4.44
N LEU A 83 0.71 -3.53 3.33
CA LEU A 83 -0.66 -3.72 2.85
C LEU A 83 -1.28 -4.93 3.55
N SER A 84 -2.47 -4.74 4.11
CA SER A 84 -3.28 -5.81 4.69
C SER A 84 -4.60 -5.93 3.93
N MET A 85 -5.16 -7.14 3.92
CA MET A 85 -6.50 -7.39 3.39
C MET A 85 -7.50 -7.09 4.51
N ILE A 86 -8.33 -6.06 4.31
CA ILE A 86 -9.37 -5.67 5.24
C ILE A 86 -10.71 -5.78 4.51
N PRO A 87 -11.66 -6.61 4.98
CA PRO A 87 -13.01 -6.60 4.44
C PRO A 87 -13.69 -5.29 4.83
N PHE A 88 -14.37 -4.66 3.88
CA PHE A 88 -15.18 -3.48 4.15
C PHE A 88 -16.52 -3.92 4.74
N SER A 89 -17.14 -3.02 5.49
CA SER A 89 -18.40 -3.31 6.17
C SER A 89 -19.51 -3.54 5.13
N ASP A 90 -20.29 -4.61 5.31
CA ASP A 90 -21.43 -4.88 4.46
C ASP A 90 -22.56 -3.85 4.69
N PHE A 91 -23.35 -3.59 3.66
CA PHE A 91 -24.54 -2.76 3.79
C PHE A 91 -25.67 -3.53 4.48
N HIS A 92 -26.12 -3.04 5.63
CA HIS A 92 -27.13 -3.69 6.47
C HIS A 92 -28.46 -2.93 6.56
N GLY A 93 -28.88 -2.25 5.49
CA GLY A 93 -30.10 -1.45 5.52
C GLY A 93 -30.08 -0.43 6.65
N ALA A 94 -31.00 -0.58 7.62
CA ALA A 94 -31.15 0.33 8.75
C ALA A 94 -30.11 0.18 9.86
N LYS A 95 -29.31 -0.91 9.88
CA LYS A 95 -28.28 -1.12 10.91
C LYS A 95 -27.06 -0.27 10.57
N ARG A 96 -26.72 0.66 11.46
CA ARG A 96 -25.63 1.62 11.28
C ARG A 96 -24.41 1.24 12.09
N SER A 97 -23.23 1.58 11.57
CA SER A 97 -21.99 1.50 12.33
C SER A 97 -21.95 2.63 13.37
N ARG A 98 -20.99 2.59 14.29
CA ARG A 98 -20.79 3.67 15.25
C ARG A 98 -20.42 5.02 14.59
N TRP A 99 -19.91 5.00 13.35
CA TRP A 99 -19.57 6.20 12.57
C TRP A 99 -20.74 6.74 11.74
N THR A 100 -21.79 5.93 11.57
CA THR A 100 -22.99 6.31 10.84
C THR A 100 -24.24 6.36 11.71
N ALA A 101 -24.09 6.21 13.02
CA ALA A 101 -25.17 6.39 13.98
C ALA A 101 -25.83 7.78 13.86
N PRO A 102 -27.09 7.94 14.29
CA PRO A 102 -27.76 9.24 14.31
C PRO A 102 -26.91 10.34 14.96
N ALA A 103 -27.12 11.59 14.54
CA ALA A 103 -26.38 12.74 15.08
C ALA A 103 -26.47 12.78 16.61
N GLY A 104 -25.31 12.81 17.27
CA GLY A 104 -25.20 12.63 18.71
C GLY A 104 -23.76 12.55 19.17
N LYS A 105 -23.56 12.55 20.50
CA LYS A 105 -22.23 12.57 21.12
C LYS A 105 -21.42 11.32 20.78
N GLU A 106 -22.10 10.18 20.64
CA GLU A 106 -21.51 8.88 20.37
C GLU A 106 -20.83 8.88 19.00
N VAL A 107 -21.55 9.27 17.94
CA VAL A 107 -20.99 9.35 16.59
C VAL A 107 -19.89 10.40 16.50
N ASP A 108 -20.08 11.57 17.13
CA ASP A 108 -19.05 12.62 17.12
C ASP A 108 -17.77 12.18 17.84
N THR A 109 -17.89 11.39 18.91
CA THR A 109 -16.74 10.80 19.60
C THR A 109 -16.06 9.75 18.74
N ALA A 110 -16.83 8.87 18.08
CA ALA A 110 -16.30 7.86 17.17
C ALA A 110 -15.51 8.46 16.01
N TRP A 111 -15.93 9.61 15.47
CA TRP A 111 -15.17 10.36 14.46
C TRP A 111 -13.94 11.06 15.05
N LYS A 112 -14.02 11.67 16.25
CA LYS A 112 -12.86 12.25 16.93
C LYS A 112 -11.71 11.27 17.11
N GLU A 113 -12.03 10.01 17.44
CA GLU A 113 -11.06 8.93 17.58
C GLU A 113 -10.31 8.58 16.27
N LEU A 114 -10.86 8.95 15.11
CA LEU A 114 -10.20 8.77 13.81
C LEU A 114 -9.21 9.90 13.47
N GLY A 115 -9.11 10.93 14.30
CA GLY A 115 -8.17 12.03 14.09
C GLY A 115 -8.69 13.18 13.21
N ILE A 116 -10.01 13.39 13.13
CA ILE A 116 -10.67 14.46 12.35
C ILE A 116 -10.33 15.92 12.77
N ASN A 117 -9.42 16.12 13.71
CA ASN A 117 -9.02 17.44 14.18
C ASN A 117 -7.77 17.94 13.43
N ASP A 118 -7.57 17.51 12.19
CA ASP A 118 -6.42 17.89 11.36
C ASP A 118 -5.08 17.71 12.11
N MET A 119 -4.76 16.45 12.43
CA MET A 119 -3.52 16.16 13.14
C MET A 119 -2.31 16.47 12.26
N GLY A 120 -1.35 17.19 12.84
CA GLY A 120 -0.15 17.65 12.16
C GLY A 120 1.08 17.70 13.07
N PHE A 121 2.23 18.01 12.47
CA PHE A 121 3.51 18.08 13.16
C PHE A 121 4.44 19.11 12.50
N VAL A 122 5.61 19.35 13.11
CA VAL A 122 6.66 20.19 12.51
C VAL A 122 7.58 19.31 11.67
N LEU A 123 7.56 19.49 10.35
CA LEU A 123 8.40 18.77 9.42
C LEU A 123 9.75 19.48 9.26
N PRO A 124 10.89 18.85 9.61
CA PRO A 124 12.21 19.45 9.41
C PRO A 124 12.42 19.97 7.99
N GLU A 125 13.01 21.15 7.87
CA GLU A 125 13.09 21.86 6.60
C GLU A 125 13.75 21.04 5.49
N VAL A 126 14.88 20.39 5.79
CA VAL A 126 15.61 19.56 4.82
C VAL A 126 14.71 18.47 4.25
N VAL A 127 13.93 17.81 5.12
CA VAL A 127 13.02 16.73 4.69
C VAL A 127 11.85 17.30 3.89
N GLY A 128 11.24 18.40 4.34
CA GLY A 128 10.16 19.06 3.61
C GLY A 128 10.56 19.51 2.20
N ARG A 129 11.77 20.08 2.06
CA ARG A 129 12.33 20.48 0.76
C ARG A 129 12.59 19.29 -0.16
N GLU A 130 13.24 18.25 0.34
CA GLU A 130 13.70 17.12 -0.49
C GLU A 130 12.59 16.13 -0.86
N VAL A 131 11.61 15.93 0.03
CA VAL A 131 10.56 14.91 -0.15
C VAL A 131 9.30 15.52 -0.76
N PHE A 132 8.91 16.72 -0.32
CA PHE A 132 7.65 17.35 -0.71
C PHE A 132 7.84 18.64 -1.50
N ASN A 133 9.06 19.02 -1.88
CA ASN A 133 9.34 20.25 -2.62
C ASN A 133 8.77 21.50 -1.93
N LEU A 134 8.84 21.56 -0.60
CA LEU A 134 8.48 22.77 0.14
C LEU A 134 9.57 23.83 -0.01
N ASP A 135 9.19 25.10 0.01
CA ASP A 135 10.11 26.24 -0.09
C ASP A 135 9.78 27.24 1.00
N ARG A 136 10.76 27.60 1.85
CA ARG A 136 10.63 28.61 2.91
C ARG A 136 10.23 30.00 2.42
N ARG A 137 10.39 30.29 1.13
CA ARG A 137 9.95 31.55 0.50
C ARG A 137 8.46 31.59 0.21
N GLN A 138 7.81 30.43 0.15
CA GLN A 138 6.38 30.29 -0.17
C GLN A 138 5.59 29.72 1.01
N HIS A 139 6.19 28.76 1.71
CA HIS A 139 5.57 28.01 2.79
C HIS A 139 6.00 28.55 4.15
N VAL A 140 5.09 28.44 5.12
CA VAL A 140 5.35 28.84 6.51
C VAL A 140 6.48 27.99 7.08
N LEU A 141 7.55 28.63 7.55
CA LEU A 141 8.64 27.98 8.27
C LEU A 141 8.63 28.49 9.71
N LEU A 142 8.34 27.59 10.65
CA LEU A 142 8.30 27.93 12.06
C LEU A 142 9.70 27.81 12.70
N PRO A 143 10.12 28.80 13.50
CA PRO A 143 11.29 28.66 14.33
C PRO A 143 10.98 27.78 15.56
N LYS A 144 12.03 27.41 16.30
CA LYS A 144 11.89 26.71 17.59
C LYS A 144 11.00 27.51 18.55
N GLY A 145 10.23 26.81 19.39
CA GLY A 145 9.30 27.40 20.35
C GLY A 145 7.86 27.56 19.84
N TYR A 146 7.56 27.16 18.60
CA TYR A 146 6.24 27.27 17.99
C TYR A 146 5.58 25.90 17.78
N PHE A 147 4.26 25.88 17.60
CA PHE A 147 3.44 24.68 17.35
C PHE A 147 3.59 23.55 18.40
N VAL A 148 3.32 22.29 18.02
CA VAL A 148 3.28 21.11 18.91
C VAL A 148 4.67 20.64 19.35
N ASP A 149 5.69 20.80 18.51
CA ASP A 149 7.09 20.51 18.87
C ASP A 149 7.88 21.81 19.03
N LYS A 150 8.09 22.20 20.29
CA LYS A 150 8.82 23.41 20.66
C LYS A 150 10.33 23.33 20.41
N ARG A 151 10.88 22.14 20.15
CA ARG A 151 12.33 21.92 20.01
C ARG A 151 12.79 21.93 18.55
N GLN A 152 11.86 21.73 17.62
CA GLN A 152 12.11 21.63 16.20
C GLN A 152 11.71 22.92 15.45
N GLU A 153 12.54 23.33 14.50
CA GLU A 153 12.15 24.27 13.44
C GLU A 153 11.75 23.50 12.19
N GLY A 154 10.84 24.04 11.40
CA GLY A 154 10.37 23.37 10.20
C GLY A 154 9.01 23.85 9.71
N PHE A 155 8.48 23.15 8.71
CA PHE A 155 7.18 23.44 8.13
C PHE A 155 6.08 22.87 9.03
N PRO A 156 5.09 23.64 9.49
CA PRO A 156 3.90 23.08 10.10
C PRO A 156 3.08 22.42 8.99
N VAL A 157 2.82 21.13 9.15
CA VAL A 157 2.07 20.35 8.17
C VAL A 157 1.01 19.51 8.83
N LEU A 158 -0.12 19.33 8.15
CA LEU A 158 -1.12 18.31 8.47
C LEU A 158 -0.79 17.03 7.72
N VAL A 159 -1.25 15.88 8.23
CA VAL A 159 -1.18 14.60 7.50
C VAL A 159 -2.42 14.47 6.61
N GLN A 160 -2.24 14.16 5.32
CA GLN A 160 -3.35 14.08 4.37
C GLN A 160 -4.46 13.12 4.83
N ALA A 161 -4.12 11.94 5.36
CA ALA A 161 -5.09 10.95 5.83
C ALA A 161 -6.04 11.49 6.92
N THR A 162 -5.54 12.31 7.85
CA THR A 162 -6.38 12.88 8.92
C THR A 162 -7.20 14.05 8.39
N HIS A 163 -6.64 14.80 7.44
CA HIS A 163 -7.35 15.87 6.74
C HIS A 163 -8.50 15.34 5.85
N ASP A 164 -8.29 14.23 5.13
CA ASP A 164 -9.34 13.57 4.35
C ASP A 164 -10.53 13.16 5.22
N LEU A 165 -10.27 12.62 6.42
CA LEU A 165 -11.30 12.26 7.38
C LEU A 165 -11.96 13.48 8.03
N HIS A 166 -11.20 14.55 8.29
CA HIS A 166 -11.76 15.84 8.71
C HIS A 166 -12.77 16.35 7.66
N CYS A 167 -12.37 16.43 6.39
CA CYS A 167 -13.23 16.85 5.30
C CYS A 167 -14.47 15.96 5.16
N LEU A 168 -14.32 14.63 5.21
CA LEU A 168 -15.45 13.72 5.14
C LEU A 168 -16.43 13.91 6.30
N ASN A 169 -15.94 14.20 7.50
CA ASN A 169 -16.79 14.50 8.66
C ASN A 169 -17.51 15.85 8.52
N GLU A 170 -16.87 16.87 7.95
CA GLU A 170 -17.54 18.13 7.65
C GLU A 170 -18.63 17.94 6.58
N LEU A 171 -18.36 17.13 5.54
CA LEU A 171 -19.38 16.73 4.57
C LEU A 171 -20.55 16.00 5.23
N ARG A 172 -20.29 15.02 6.12
CA ARG A 172 -21.32 14.33 6.93
C ARG A 172 -22.24 15.31 7.63
N LYS A 173 -21.68 16.31 8.32
CA LYS A 173 -22.45 17.33 9.05
C LYS A 173 -23.21 18.27 8.11
N ALA A 174 -22.67 18.48 6.91
CA ALA A 174 -23.16 19.43 5.90
C ALA A 174 -24.18 18.85 4.90
N LEU A 175 -24.47 17.55 4.94
CA LEU A 175 -25.35 16.87 3.95
C LEU A 175 -26.74 17.53 3.80
N TYR A 176 -27.22 18.28 4.80
CA TYR A 176 -28.50 18.98 4.75
C TYR A 176 -28.50 20.25 3.88
N PHE A 177 -27.35 20.92 3.68
CA PHE A 177 -27.33 22.27 3.08
C PHE A 177 -27.83 22.33 1.64
N ASN A 178 -27.67 21.25 0.87
CA ASN A 178 -28.07 21.22 -0.53
C ASN A 178 -29.38 20.44 -0.77
N TYR A 179 -29.97 19.86 0.28
CA TYR A 179 -31.09 18.93 0.14
C TYR A 179 -32.31 19.58 -0.51
N ASP A 180 -32.68 20.80 -0.09
CA ASP A 180 -33.85 21.51 -0.62
C ASP A 180 -33.70 21.85 -2.11
N TYR A 181 -32.48 22.16 -2.56
CA TYR A 181 -32.21 22.41 -3.98
C TYR A 181 -32.25 21.12 -4.78
N TYR A 182 -31.63 20.03 -4.32
CA TYR A 182 -31.58 18.80 -5.11
C TYR A 182 -32.89 18.01 -5.09
N ARG A 183 -33.72 18.13 -4.04
CA ARG A 183 -35.01 17.42 -3.97
C ARG A 183 -35.94 17.77 -5.15
N GLN A 184 -35.83 18.97 -5.71
CA GLN A 184 -36.66 19.39 -6.84
C GLN A 184 -36.33 18.65 -8.15
N PHE A 185 -35.12 18.09 -8.27
CA PHE A 185 -34.67 17.30 -9.42
C PHE A 185 -34.85 15.79 -9.20
N HIS A 186 -35.22 15.39 -7.99
CA HIS A 186 -35.55 14.02 -7.70
C HIS A 186 -37.04 13.80 -7.85
N ASN A 187 -37.43 12.69 -8.48
CA ASN A 187 -38.78 12.18 -8.28
C ASN A 187 -38.88 11.63 -6.85
N ASP A 188 -39.22 12.50 -5.90
CA ASP A 188 -39.35 12.18 -4.47
C ASP A 188 -40.36 11.04 -4.19
N SER A 189 -41.14 10.61 -5.19
CA SER A 189 -42.04 9.45 -5.11
C SER A 189 -41.33 8.09 -5.27
N LEU A 190 -40.10 8.04 -5.77
CA LEU A 190 -39.40 6.77 -6.05
C LEU A 190 -38.57 6.23 -4.87
N VAL A 191 -38.26 7.07 -3.88
CA VAL A 191 -37.32 6.72 -2.80
C VAL A 191 -37.79 7.30 -1.47
N SER A 192 -38.01 6.44 -0.47
CA SER A 192 -38.45 6.89 0.86
C SER A 192 -37.36 7.67 1.59
N PRO A 193 -37.71 8.60 2.51
CA PRO A 193 -36.73 9.29 3.34
C PRO A 193 -35.83 8.34 4.14
N ALA A 194 -36.38 7.22 4.63
CA ALA A 194 -35.62 6.20 5.35
C ALA A 194 -34.53 5.59 4.45
N PHE A 195 -34.87 5.22 3.22
CA PHE A 195 -33.89 4.70 2.26
C PHE A 195 -32.80 5.74 1.96
N ARG A 196 -33.16 7.02 1.77
CA ARG A 196 -32.16 8.07 1.52
C ARG A 196 -31.17 8.20 2.67
N ILE A 197 -31.65 8.16 3.91
CA ILE A 197 -30.77 8.23 5.09
C ILE A 197 -29.85 7.01 5.14
N ASP A 198 -30.39 5.81 4.95
CA ASP A 198 -29.59 4.58 5.01
C ASP A 198 -28.56 4.51 3.87
N HIS A 199 -28.96 4.91 2.66
CA HIS A 199 -28.08 4.95 1.49
C HIS A 199 -26.95 5.97 1.68
N THR A 200 -27.26 7.21 2.06
CA THR A 200 -26.23 8.24 2.29
C THR A 200 -25.31 7.87 3.46
N SER A 201 -25.86 7.28 4.51
CA SER A 201 -25.08 6.79 5.66
C SER A 201 -24.08 5.71 5.24
N HIS A 202 -24.49 4.71 4.46
CA HIS A 202 -23.55 3.67 4.01
C HIS A 202 -22.51 4.23 3.02
N CYS A 203 -22.88 5.14 2.12
CA CYS A 203 -21.93 5.76 1.20
C CYS A 203 -20.84 6.51 1.97
N LEU A 204 -21.25 7.23 3.02
CA LEU A 204 -20.32 7.92 3.92
C LEU A 204 -19.37 6.92 4.60
N ASP A 205 -19.89 5.79 5.08
CA ASP A 205 -19.05 4.77 5.73
C ASP A 205 -18.07 4.12 4.74
N ASN A 206 -18.53 3.78 3.54
CA ASN A 206 -17.70 3.21 2.49
C ASN A 206 -16.57 4.19 2.09
N LEU A 207 -16.87 5.48 1.97
CA LEU A 207 -15.85 6.50 1.73
C LEU A 207 -14.86 6.60 2.90
N ARG A 208 -15.34 6.56 4.16
CA ARG A 208 -14.47 6.53 5.34
C ARG A 208 -13.52 5.33 5.29
N GLU A 209 -14.03 4.13 5.04
CA GLU A 209 -13.23 2.90 4.92
C GLU A 209 -12.23 2.99 3.77
N ARG A 210 -12.64 3.54 2.62
CA ARG A 210 -11.77 3.75 1.47
C ARG A 210 -10.61 4.69 1.79
N LEU A 211 -10.89 5.82 2.44
CA LEU A 211 -9.89 6.81 2.85
C LEU A 211 -8.91 6.23 3.89
N MET A 212 -9.41 5.47 4.86
CA MET A 212 -8.57 4.77 5.83
C MET A 212 -7.72 3.66 5.19
N CYS A 213 -8.26 2.96 4.20
CA CYS A 213 -7.55 1.91 3.46
C CYS A 213 -6.40 2.47 2.62
N THR A 214 -6.56 3.66 2.01
CA THR A 214 -5.45 4.36 1.35
C THR A 214 -4.50 5.02 2.32
N ALA A 215 -5.02 5.60 3.41
CA ALA A 215 -4.32 6.42 4.39
C ALA A 215 -3.12 7.17 3.78
N ASP A 216 -3.42 8.22 3.01
CA ASP A 216 -2.39 9.03 2.36
C ASP A 216 -1.54 9.76 3.41
N VAL A 217 -0.23 9.47 3.42
CA VAL A 217 0.73 10.06 4.35
C VAL A 217 1.44 11.28 3.78
N GLY A 218 0.95 11.80 2.65
CA GLY A 218 1.27 13.13 2.15
C GLY A 218 1.06 14.21 3.20
N VAL A 219 1.66 15.38 2.97
CA VAL A 219 1.60 16.51 3.89
C VAL A 219 0.85 17.68 3.28
N VAL A 220 0.06 18.36 4.10
CA VAL A 220 -0.67 19.57 3.75
C VAL A 220 -0.01 20.76 4.46
N PRO A 221 0.84 21.54 3.78
CA PRO A 221 1.56 22.65 4.39
C PRO A 221 0.71 23.93 4.43
N SER A 222 1.20 24.92 5.17
CA SER A 222 0.68 26.30 5.10
C SER A 222 1.56 27.19 4.20
N VAL A 223 0.95 28.13 3.49
CA VAL A 223 1.62 29.10 2.61
C VAL A 223 1.34 30.53 3.04
N TRP A 224 2.32 31.41 2.85
CA TRP A 224 2.13 32.85 3.09
C TRP A 224 1.24 33.44 2.02
N ILE A 225 0.19 34.15 2.44
CA ILE A 225 -0.67 34.91 1.52
C ILE A 225 -0.52 36.42 1.74
N ARG A 226 -0.05 36.84 2.92
CA ARG A 226 0.39 38.21 3.25
C ARG A 226 1.52 38.15 4.28
N HIS A 227 2.10 39.30 4.63
CA HIS A 227 3.23 39.38 5.57
C HIS A 227 2.92 38.77 6.96
N ASP A 228 1.68 38.88 7.42
CA ASP A 228 1.19 38.45 8.72
C ASP A 228 0.08 37.40 8.64
N ASP A 229 -0.16 36.84 7.44
CA ASP A 229 -1.26 35.90 7.20
C ASP A 229 -0.85 34.73 6.31
N ASN A 230 -1.38 33.55 6.62
CA ASN A 230 -1.11 32.31 5.92
C ASN A 230 -2.38 31.47 5.77
N THR A 231 -2.37 30.54 4.82
CA THR A 231 -3.48 29.62 4.60
C THR A 231 -2.98 28.22 4.28
N ILE A 232 -3.87 27.24 4.38
CA ILE A 232 -3.57 25.84 4.07
C ILE A 232 -3.52 25.68 2.55
N GLN A 233 -2.48 24.98 2.06
CA GLN A 233 -2.35 24.65 0.64
C GLN A 233 -2.74 23.20 0.41
N PHE A 234 -4.00 23.00 0.00
CA PHE A 234 -4.54 21.66 -0.28
C PHE A 234 -3.97 21.01 -1.55
N GLY A 235 -3.63 21.81 -2.57
CA GLY A 235 -3.14 21.28 -3.85
C GLY A 235 -1.71 20.77 -3.74
N ARG A 236 -1.52 19.46 -3.56
CA ARG A 236 -0.22 18.78 -3.43
C ARG A 236 -0.11 17.61 -4.41
N GLU A 237 1.10 17.08 -4.56
CA GLU A 237 1.37 15.92 -5.41
C GLU A 237 0.98 14.63 -4.68
N HIS A 238 0.22 13.77 -5.36
CA HIS A 238 -0.19 12.46 -4.89
C HIS A 238 0.15 11.41 -5.95
N LYS A 239 0.39 10.16 -5.55
CA LYS A 239 0.44 9.04 -6.50
C LYS A 239 -0.96 8.45 -6.66
N CYS A 240 -1.51 8.60 -7.85
CA CYS A 240 -2.83 8.10 -8.18
C CYS A 240 -2.76 6.99 -9.25
N HIS A 241 -3.74 6.10 -9.23
CA HIS A 241 -4.01 5.26 -10.40
C HIS A 241 -4.54 6.12 -11.55
N ASN A 242 -4.31 5.69 -12.80
CA ASN A 242 -4.86 6.38 -13.96
C ASN A 242 -6.38 6.16 -14.02
N TYR A 243 -7.14 7.16 -13.56
CA TYR A 243 -8.59 7.11 -13.55
C TYR A 243 -9.19 7.14 -14.96
N GLU A 244 -8.61 7.89 -15.89
CA GLU A 244 -9.07 7.91 -17.29
C GLU A 244 -8.97 6.54 -17.94
N SER A 245 -7.93 5.75 -17.64
CA SER A 245 -7.84 4.37 -18.12
C SER A 245 -8.99 3.49 -17.61
N VAL A 246 -9.47 3.72 -16.38
CA VAL A 246 -10.66 3.00 -15.85
C VAL A 246 -11.91 3.41 -16.62
N LEU A 247 -12.09 4.71 -16.87
CA LEU A 247 -13.23 5.22 -17.63
C LEU A 247 -13.26 4.68 -19.07
N GLN A 248 -12.11 4.70 -19.76
CA GLN A 248 -11.98 4.15 -21.11
C GLN A 248 -12.26 2.64 -21.15
N TRP A 249 -11.83 1.91 -20.11
CA TRP A 249 -12.13 0.49 -20.01
C TRP A 249 -13.63 0.23 -19.78
N LEU A 250 -14.32 1.03 -18.96
CA LEU A 250 -15.77 0.94 -18.78
C LEU A 250 -16.54 1.28 -20.06
N ASP A 251 -16.11 2.31 -20.79
CA ASP A 251 -16.69 2.70 -22.07
C ASP A 251 -16.60 1.57 -23.11
N SER A 252 -15.56 0.74 -23.04
CA SER A 252 -15.43 -0.44 -23.93
C SER A 252 -16.54 -1.48 -23.80
N PHE A 253 -17.31 -1.46 -22.70
CA PHE A 253 -18.52 -2.29 -22.52
C PHE A 253 -19.79 -1.61 -23.02
N GLY A 254 -19.68 -0.44 -23.67
CA GLY A 254 -20.81 0.37 -24.08
C GLY A 254 -21.60 0.95 -22.91
N ILE A 255 -21.00 1.02 -21.72
CA ILE A 255 -21.54 1.68 -20.53
C ILE A 255 -21.15 3.15 -20.62
N GLY A 256 -21.80 3.87 -21.54
CA GLY A 256 -21.64 5.32 -21.66
C GLY A 256 -22.30 6.07 -20.50
N SER A 257 -22.10 7.39 -20.43
CA SER A 257 -22.63 8.28 -19.39
C SER A 257 -24.14 8.23 -19.20
N ASP A 258 -24.87 7.80 -20.23
CA ASP A 258 -26.33 7.85 -20.30
C ASP A 258 -27.00 6.53 -19.85
N ARG A 259 -26.20 5.53 -19.47
CA ARG A 259 -26.70 4.22 -19.00
C ARG A 259 -26.62 4.12 -17.48
N THR A 260 -27.71 4.45 -16.82
CA THR A 260 -27.88 4.22 -15.38
C THR A 260 -28.26 2.78 -15.06
N LEU A 261 -27.39 2.12 -14.30
CA LEU A 261 -27.57 0.93 -13.45
C LEU A 261 -28.24 -0.31 -14.05
N TYR A 262 -27.40 -1.32 -14.25
CA TYR A 262 -27.73 -2.74 -14.33
C TYR A 262 -28.44 -3.16 -13.02
N ARG A 263 -29.77 -3.06 -12.96
CA ARG A 263 -30.55 -3.81 -11.97
C ARG A 263 -30.75 -5.21 -12.55
N VAL A 264 -30.06 -6.21 -12.01
CA VAL A 264 -30.48 -7.60 -12.22
C VAL A 264 -31.90 -7.70 -11.65
N GLY A 265 -32.90 -7.88 -12.51
CA GLY A 265 -34.32 -7.78 -12.16
C GLY A 265 -34.98 -6.41 -12.42
N GLY A 266 -34.47 -5.61 -13.35
CA GLY A 266 -35.20 -4.50 -13.99
C GLY A 266 -36.24 -5.01 -15.00
N GLU A 267 -36.28 -4.44 -16.21
CA GLU A 267 -37.18 -4.89 -17.29
C GLU A 267 -36.94 -6.35 -17.74
N GLU A 268 -35.76 -6.90 -17.43
CA GLU A 268 -35.42 -8.31 -17.63
C GLU A 268 -35.41 -9.03 -16.28
N HIS A 269 -36.37 -9.93 -16.07
CA HIS A 269 -36.41 -10.80 -14.91
C HIS A 269 -35.38 -11.93 -15.08
N ILE A 270 -34.44 -12.02 -14.13
CA ILE A 270 -33.42 -13.05 -14.09
C ILE A 270 -33.60 -13.80 -12.78
N ASP A 271 -33.91 -15.09 -12.87
CA ASP A 271 -33.99 -15.97 -11.71
C ASP A 271 -32.59 -16.25 -11.14
N ALA A 272 -32.50 -16.34 -9.81
CA ALA A 272 -31.30 -16.85 -9.18
C ALA A 272 -31.09 -18.33 -9.58
N PRO A 273 -29.84 -18.77 -9.79
CA PRO A 273 -29.58 -20.18 -10.06
C PRO A 273 -30.01 -21.05 -8.85
N PRO A 274 -30.38 -22.33 -9.06
CA PRO A 274 -30.92 -23.20 -8.00
C PRO A 274 -29.98 -23.43 -6.81
N ASP A 275 -28.68 -23.27 -7.03
CA ASP A 275 -27.61 -23.41 -6.03
C ASP A 275 -27.13 -22.06 -5.48
N ALA A 276 -27.86 -20.97 -5.76
CA ALA A 276 -27.55 -19.67 -5.20
C ALA A 276 -27.56 -19.72 -3.67
N ILE A 277 -26.48 -19.24 -3.06
CA ILE A 277 -26.47 -18.94 -1.63
C ILE A 277 -27.30 -17.69 -1.44
N LEU A 278 -28.58 -17.88 -1.11
CA LEU A 278 -29.47 -16.79 -0.76
C LEU A 278 -29.11 -16.28 0.62
N HIS A 279 -28.86 -14.99 0.72
CA HIS A 279 -28.67 -14.34 2.00
C HIS A 279 -30.03 -13.80 2.48
N ASP A 280 -30.43 -14.16 3.71
CA ASP A 280 -31.59 -13.50 4.33
C ASP A 280 -31.26 -12.00 4.42
N PRO A 281 -32.10 -11.11 3.88
CA PRO A 281 -31.91 -9.67 4.02
C PRO A 281 -31.71 -9.19 5.46
N LYS A 282 -32.14 -9.97 6.47
CA LYS A 282 -31.94 -9.71 7.90
C LYS A 282 -30.58 -10.16 8.42
N ASP A 283 -29.96 -11.16 7.80
CA ASP A 283 -28.69 -11.77 8.22
C ASP A 283 -27.50 -11.35 7.33
N TYR A 284 -27.78 -10.73 6.17
CA TYR A 284 -26.75 -10.22 5.27
C TYR A 284 -25.86 -9.20 5.98
N GLY A 285 -24.56 -9.48 5.93
CA GLY A 285 -23.47 -8.69 6.52
C GLY A 285 -23.11 -8.95 7.98
N GLN A 286 -23.81 -9.83 8.72
CA GLN A 286 -23.63 -9.96 10.18
C GLN A 286 -22.34 -10.69 10.64
N ARG A 287 -21.23 -10.56 9.91
CA ARG A 287 -19.94 -11.17 10.28
C ARG A 287 -18.96 -10.17 10.88
#